data_AF-A0A7C2WAF1-F1
#
_entry.id   AF-A0A7C2WAF1-F1
#
_cell.length_a   1.000
_cell.length_b   1.000
_cell.length_c   1.000
_cell.angle_alpha   90.00
_cell.angle_beta   90.00
_cell.angle_gamma   90.00
#
_symmetry.space_group_name_H-M   'P 1'
#
loop_
_entity.id
_entity.type
_entity.pdbx_description
1 polymer ?
#
loop_
_entity_poly.entity_id
_entity_poly.type
_entity_poly.pdbx_seq_one_letter_code
_entity_poly.pdbx_strand_id
1 'polypeptide(L)'
;MKSKVRTAGFTMVFALLTFTVASAAEEKILNVDGETVRIVRDDFGVPHIFAKTIRGLYFGNGYAVAQDRLVQMEKFRRAAEGRMAEIFGPEALERDKQVRIMGYTKD
;
A
#
# COMPACT_ATOMS: atom_id res chain seq x y z
N MET A 1 -6.03 -36.72 -48.99
CA MET A 1 -7.17 -36.50 -48.06
C MET A 1 -6.73 -35.50 -46.99
N LYS A 2 -7.56 -34.52 -46.69
CA LYS A 2 -7.19 -33.17 -46.24
C LYS A 2 -6.80 -33.04 -44.74
N SER A 3 -5.75 -32.26 -44.50
CA SER A 3 -5.53 -31.29 -43.39
C SER A 3 -6.00 -31.64 -41.97
N LYS A 4 -5.13 -32.27 -41.15
CA LYS A 4 -5.28 -32.34 -39.68
C LYS A 4 -4.19 -31.62 -38.87
N VAL A 5 -3.24 -30.96 -39.52
CA VAL A 5 -2.02 -30.45 -38.86
C VAL A 5 -2.14 -28.99 -38.38
N ARG A 6 -3.22 -28.26 -38.70
CA ARG A 6 -3.36 -26.82 -38.37
C ARG A 6 -4.20 -26.52 -37.12
N THR A 7 -4.88 -27.51 -36.54
CA THR A 7 -5.83 -27.29 -35.43
C THR A 7 -5.15 -27.29 -34.05
N ALA A 8 -4.06 -28.05 -33.87
CA ALA A 8 -3.36 -28.18 -32.58
C ALA A 8 -2.66 -26.89 -32.13
N GLY A 9 -2.10 -26.11 -33.07
CA GLY A 9 -1.48 -24.82 -32.76
C GLY A 9 -2.49 -23.76 -32.31
N PHE A 10 -3.71 -23.79 -32.85
CA PHE A 10 -4.77 -22.84 -32.49
C PHE A 10 -5.35 -23.13 -31.09
N THR A 11 -5.52 -24.41 -30.73
CA THR A 11 -5.98 -24.80 -29.39
C THR A 11 -4.95 -24.53 -28.29
N MET A 12 -3.65 -24.67 -28.60
CA MET A 12 -2.58 -24.38 -27.64
C MET A 12 -2.43 -22.88 -27.35
N VAL A 13 -2.62 -22.03 -28.37
CA VAL A 13 -2.66 -20.56 -28.21
C VAL A 13 -3.92 -20.13 -27.45
N PHE A 14 -5.07 -20.76 -27.70
CA PHE A 14 -6.32 -20.45 -26.99
C PHE A 14 -6.27 -20.85 -25.50
N ALA A 15 -5.62 -21.98 -25.18
CA ALA A 15 -5.40 -22.43 -23.81
C ALA A 15 -4.39 -21.55 -23.05
N LEU A 16 -3.36 -21.01 -23.74
CA LEU A 16 -2.45 -20.03 -23.16
C LEU A 16 -3.13 -18.68 -22.90
N LEU A 17 -4.09 -18.28 -23.76
CA LEU A 17 -4.84 -17.03 -23.62
C LEU A 17 -5.82 -17.05 -22.44
N THR A 18 -6.34 -18.23 -22.06
CA THR A 18 -7.27 -18.38 -20.93
C THR A 18 -6.59 -18.50 -19.58
N PHE A 19 -5.28 -18.83 -19.53
CA PHE A 19 -4.55 -18.97 -18.27
C PHE A 19 -4.08 -17.61 -17.71
N THR A 20 -4.13 -16.54 -18.50
CA THR A 20 -3.58 -15.22 -18.14
C THR A 20 -4.52 -14.28 -17.40
N VAL A 21 -5.75 -14.69 -17.06
CA VAL A 21 -6.70 -13.84 -16.32
C VAL A 21 -7.12 -14.49 -15.00
N ALA A 22 -6.14 -14.93 -14.20
CA ALA A 22 -6.32 -14.96 -12.76
C ALA A 22 -5.93 -13.56 -12.26
N SER A 23 -6.91 -12.68 -12.07
CA SER A 23 -6.71 -11.48 -11.25
C SER A 23 -6.38 -11.98 -9.85
N ALA A 24 -5.09 -12.10 -9.56
CA ALA A 24 -4.63 -12.49 -8.24
C ALA A 24 -4.83 -11.26 -7.35
N ALA A 25 -5.87 -11.29 -6.52
CA ALA A 25 -6.01 -10.37 -5.40
C ALA A 25 -4.66 -10.32 -4.67
N GLU A 26 -4.07 -9.12 -4.54
CA GLU A 26 -2.75 -8.97 -3.94
C GLU A 26 -2.85 -9.33 -2.46
N GLU A 27 -2.40 -10.55 -2.12
CA GLU A 27 -2.36 -11.04 -0.75
C GLU A 27 -0.97 -10.80 -0.15
N LYS A 28 -0.94 -10.01 0.92
CA LYS A 28 0.25 -9.73 1.71
C LYS A 28 0.14 -10.35 3.09
N ILE A 29 1.11 -11.18 3.42
CA ILE A 29 1.23 -11.76 4.77
C ILE A 29 2.40 -11.05 5.47
N LEU A 30 2.10 -10.50 6.64
CA LEU A 30 3.05 -9.86 7.55
C LEU A 30 3.19 -10.71 8.81
N ASN A 31 4.40 -10.75 9.36
CA ASN A 31 4.65 -11.30 10.68
C ASN A 31 5.02 -10.15 11.62
N VAL A 32 4.18 -9.88 12.60
CA VAL A 32 4.28 -8.75 13.52
C VAL A 32 4.35 -9.32 14.92
N ASP A 33 5.52 -9.25 15.55
CA ASP A 33 5.75 -9.75 16.91
C ASP A 33 5.33 -11.23 17.12
N GLY A 34 5.49 -12.07 16.10
CA GLY A 34 5.08 -13.48 16.12
C GLY A 34 3.62 -13.73 15.73
N GLU A 35 2.86 -12.68 15.43
CA GLU A 35 1.49 -12.77 14.95
C GLU A 35 1.42 -12.63 13.42
N THR A 36 0.62 -13.48 12.78
CA THR A 36 0.35 -13.38 11.35
C THR A 36 -0.76 -12.38 11.08
N VAL A 37 -0.47 -11.35 10.29
CA VAL A 37 -1.43 -10.37 9.78
C VAL A 37 -1.53 -10.55 8.27
N ARG A 38 -2.75 -10.66 7.75
CA ARG A 38 -3.02 -10.92 6.34
C ARG A 38 -3.80 -9.75 5.77
N ILE A 39 -3.30 -9.17 4.69
CA ILE A 39 -3.90 -8.03 3.99
C ILE A 39 -4.23 -8.52 2.59
N VAL A 40 -5.49 -8.39 2.19
CA VAL A 40 -5.96 -8.74 0.85
C VAL A 40 -6.58 -7.49 0.24
N ARG A 41 -6.16 -7.10 -0.95
CA ARG A 41 -6.77 -6.00 -1.69
C ARG A 41 -7.81 -6.51 -2.68
N ASP A 42 -8.95 -5.81 -2.73
CA ASP A 42 -9.95 -6.00 -3.77
C ASP A 42 -9.49 -5.37 -5.10
N ASP A 43 -10.32 -5.52 -6.15
CA ASP A 43 -10.03 -4.97 -7.48
C ASP A 43 -10.01 -3.42 -7.51
N PHE A 44 -10.52 -2.75 -6.47
CA PHE A 44 -10.46 -1.30 -6.30
C PHE A 44 -9.28 -0.85 -5.42
N GLY A 45 -8.45 -1.79 -4.94
CA GLY A 45 -7.32 -1.53 -4.07
C GLY A 45 -7.67 -1.33 -2.59
N VAL A 46 -8.93 -1.57 -2.18
CA VAL A 46 -9.37 -1.44 -0.79
C VAL A 46 -8.76 -2.57 0.04
N PRO A 47 -8.01 -2.26 1.12
CA PRO A 47 -7.36 -3.27 1.94
C PRO A 47 -8.35 -3.91 2.93
N HIS A 48 -8.49 -5.22 2.87
CA HIS A 48 -9.14 -6.05 3.87
C HIS A 48 -8.08 -6.70 4.77
N ILE A 49 -8.07 -6.33 6.05
CA ILE A 49 -7.06 -6.78 7.01
C ILE A 49 -7.64 -7.82 7.96
N PHE A 50 -6.93 -8.94 8.10
CA PHE A 50 -7.26 -10.03 8.99
C PHE A 50 -6.10 -10.27 9.96
N ALA A 51 -6.40 -10.25 11.26
CA ALA A 51 -5.44 -10.52 12.33
C ALA A 51 -6.16 -11.22 13.49
N LYS A 52 -5.39 -11.96 14.31
CA LYS A 52 -5.93 -12.64 15.50
C LYS A 52 -6.10 -11.70 16.70
N THR A 53 -5.36 -10.59 16.73
CA THR A 53 -5.41 -9.61 17.82
C THR A 53 -5.70 -8.22 17.31
N ILE A 54 -6.19 -7.38 18.21
CA ILE A 54 -6.43 -5.95 17.94
C ILE A 54 -5.12 -5.25 17.57
N ARG A 55 -4.01 -5.60 18.22
CA ARG A 55 -2.68 -5.02 17.92
C ARG A 55 -2.26 -5.32 16.49
N GLY A 56 -2.33 -6.59 16.08
CA GLY A 56 -2.02 -7.01 14.71
C GLY A 56 -2.95 -6.34 13.68
N LEU A 57 -4.24 -6.18 14.02
CA LEU A 57 -5.21 -5.52 13.16
C LEU A 57 -4.84 -4.05 12.92
N TYR A 58 -4.55 -3.28 13.96
CA TYR A 58 -4.15 -1.88 13.83
C TYR A 58 -2.80 -1.72 13.15
N PHE A 59 -1.86 -2.63 13.38
CA PHE A 59 -0.59 -2.63 12.65
C PHE A 59 -0.82 -2.84 11.15
N GLY A 60 -1.62 -3.85 10.77
CA GLY A 60 -1.97 -4.11 9.37
C GLY A 60 -2.69 -2.93 8.72
N ASN A 61 -3.60 -2.28 9.45
CA ASN A 61 -4.26 -1.06 8.99
C ASN A 61 -3.27 0.08 8.75
N GLY A 62 -2.38 0.35 9.71
CA GLY A 62 -1.34 1.36 9.53
C GLY A 62 -0.42 1.06 8.35
N TYR A 63 -0.06 -0.20 8.15
CA TYR A 63 0.74 -0.65 7.02
C TYR A 63 0.04 -0.38 5.68
N ALA A 64 -1.23 -0.79 5.55
CA ALA A 64 -2.00 -0.58 4.33
C ALA A 64 -2.18 0.92 4.00
N VAL A 65 -2.51 1.74 5.00
CA VAL A 65 -2.62 3.20 4.82
C VAL A 65 -1.27 3.80 4.43
N ALA A 66 -0.17 3.35 5.02
CA ALA A 66 1.17 3.81 4.64
C ALA A 66 1.50 3.45 3.19
N GLN A 67 1.18 2.24 2.73
CA GLN A 67 1.39 1.87 1.32
C GLN A 67 0.71 2.85 0.35
N ASP A 68 -0.49 3.34 0.70
CA ASP A 68 -1.28 4.19 -0.19
C ASP A 68 -1.00 5.69 0.00
N ARG A 69 -0.61 6.10 1.22
CA ARG A 69 -0.59 7.51 1.65
C ARG A 69 0.69 7.95 2.34
N LEU A 70 1.80 7.20 2.22
CA LEU A 70 3.05 7.48 2.94
C LEU A 70 3.48 8.95 2.85
N VAL A 71 3.50 9.52 1.65
CA VAL A 71 3.93 10.91 1.42
C VAL A 71 3.01 11.91 2.10
N GLN A 72 1.70 11.65 2.10
CA GLN A 72 0.72 12.51 2.77
C GLN A 72 0.85 12.40 4.29
N MET A 73 1.00 11.18 4.82
CA MET A 73 1.24 10.94 6.25
C MET A 73 2.50 11.65 6.73
N GLU A 74 3.60 11.51 6.00
CA GLU A 74 4.88 12.14 6.34
C GLU A 74 4.80 13.66 6.26
N LYS A 75 4.10 14.21 5.25
CA LYS A 75 3.85 15.65 5.13
C LYS A 75 3.05 16.17 6.33
N PHE A 76 1.99 15.47 6.74
CA PHE A 76 1.21 15.86 7.92
C PHE A 76 2.01 15.74 9.21
N ARG A 77 2.81 14.68 9.36
CA ARG A 77 3.70 14.52 10.51
C ARG A 77 4.69 15.68 10.62
N ARG A 78 5.37 16.04 9.53
CA ARG A 78 6.31 17.18 9.50
C ARG A 78 5.62 18.51 9.70
N ALA A 79 4.44 18.70 9.13
CA ALA A 79 3.65 19.92 9.29
C ALA A 79 3.19 20.11 10.74
N ALA A 80 2.89 19.03 11.46
CA ALA A 80 2.53 19.08 12.88
C ALA A 80 3.74 19.30 13.79
N GLU A 81 4.91 18.76 13.43
CA GLU A 81 6.16 18.92 14.20
C GLU A 81 6.95 20.21 13.87
N GLY A 82 6.48 21.03 12.93
CA GLY A 82 7.20 22.23 12.48
C GLY A 82 8.56 21.88 11.86
N ARG A 83 8.56 20.97 10.89
CA ARG A 83 9.74 20.44 10.17
C ARG A 83 9.56 20.37 8.66
N MET A 84 8.71 21.22 8.10
CA MET A 84 8.45 21.30 6.66
C MET A 84 9.66 21.89 5.90
N ALA A 85 10.45 22.75 6.53
CA ALA A 85 11.64 23.36 5.93
C ALA A 85 12.73 22.34 5.59
N GLU A 86 12.76 21.17 6.24
CA GLU A 86 13.68 20.07 5.89
C GLU A 86 13.46 19.54 4.47
N ILE A 87 12.23 19.65 3.93
CA ILE A 87 11.85 19.12 2.62
C ILE A 87 11.50 20.21 1.60
N PHE A 88 10.94 21.34 2.05
CA PHE A 88 10.52 22.46 1.18
C PHE A 88 11.48 23.65 1.24
N GLY A 89 12.51 23.60 2.08
CA GLY A 89 13.52 24.65 2.17
C GLY A 89 13.04 25.92 2.91
N PRO A 90 13.72 27.06 2.70
CA PRO A 90 13.53 28.28 3.50
C PRO A 90 12.10 28.84 3.49
N GLU A 91 11.33 28.59 2.45
CA GLU A 91 9.94 29.09 2.31
C GLU A 91 9.02 28.55 3.41
N ALA A 92 9.31 27.36 3.96
CA ALA A 92 8.51 26.76 5.02
C ALA A 92 8.98 27.14 6.43
N LEU A 93 10.07 27.89 6.57
CA LEU A 93 10.71 28.17 7.86
C LEU A 93 9.81 28.99 8.81
N GLU A 94 9.14 30.02 8.31
CA GLU A 94 8.26 30.86 9.15
C GLU A 94 7.05 30.06 9.64
N ARG A 95 6.50 29.19 8.80
CA ARG A 95 5.45 28.26 9.20
C ARG A 95 5.93 27.31 10.29
N ASP A 96 7.11 26.72 10.12
CA ASP A 96 7.69 25.80 11.10
C ASP A 96 7.87 26.48 12.46
N LYS A 97 8.40 27.71 12.49
CA LYS A 97 8.50 28.51 13.72
C LYS A 97 7.14 28.71 14.39
N GLN A 98 6.12 29.11 13.63
CA GLN A 98 4.77 29.31 14.14
C GLN A 98 4.18 28.03 14.74
N VAL A 99 4.33 26.89 14.05
CA VAL A 99 3.86 25.59 14.55
C VAL A 99 4.57 25.21 15.86
N ARG A 100 5.87 25.49 15.98
CA ARG A 100 6.60 25.20 17.23
C ARG A 100 6.21 26.08 18.41
N ILE A 101 5.74 27.30 18.15
CA ILE A 101 5.28 28.22 19.19
C ILE A 101 3.85 27.88 19.64
N MET A 102 2.96 27.57 18.70
CA MET A 102 1.51 27.48 18.95
C MET A 102 0.96 26.06 18.94
N GLY A 103 1.68 25.10 18.36
CA GLY A 103 1.20 23.75 18.09
C GLY A 103 1.79 22.68 19.03
N TYR A 104 1.28 21.46 18.90
CA TYR A 104 1.78 20.27 19.60
C TYR A 104 3.09 19.79 18.98
N THR A 105 4.18 20.43 19.37
CA THR A 105 5.54 20.00 19.01
C THR A 105 6.10 19.16 20.15
N LYS A 106 6.86 18.10 19.82
CA LYS A 106 7.63 17.37 20.83
C LYS A 106 8.74 18.27 21.37
N ASP A 107 8.96 18.21 22.69
CA ASP A 107 10.05 18.91 23.38
C ASP A 107 11.42 18.64 22.74
#